data_AF-B6B4X5-F1
#
_entry.id   AF-B6B4X5-F1
#
_cell.length_a   1.000
_cell.length_b   1.000
_cell.length_c   1.000
_cell.angle_alpha   90.00
_cell.angle_beta   90.00
_cell.angle_gamma   90.00
#
_symmetry.space_group_name_H-M   'P 1'
#
loop_
_entity.id
_entity.type
_entity.pdbx_description
1 polymer ?
#
loop_
_entity_poly.entity_id
_entity_poly.type
_entity_poly.pdbx_seq_one_letter_code
_entity_poly.pdbx_strand_id
1 'polypeptide(L)' 'MLKSAGLGESREGFGGGAGEDQFSSFLIREQANQIARAGGIGLAESLYHALKETQGE' A
#
# COMPACT_ATOMS: atom_id res chain seq x y z
N MET A 1 -2.41 0.37 -4.09
CA MET A 1 -2.59 -0.84 -3.26
C MET A 1 -2.94 -0.51 -1.81
N LEU A 2 -2.02 -0.08 -0.95
CA LEU A 2 -2.37 0.17 0.47
C LEU A 2 -3.34 1.35 0.65
N LYS A 3 -3.05 2.51 0.05
CA LYS A 3 -3.97 3.66 0.06
C LYS A 3 -5.34 3.33 -0.56
N SER A 4 -5.35 2.58 -1.66
CA SER A 4 -6.59 2.14 -2.31
C SER A 4 -7.37 1.08 -1.53
N ALA A 5 -6.75 0.45 -0.52
CA ALA A 5 -7.42 -0.43 0.43
C ALA A 5 -7.95 0.33 1.67
N GLY A 6 -7.97 1.67 1.63
CA GLY A 6 -8.43 2.52 2.72
C GLY A 6 -7.40 2.78 3.82
N LEU A 7 -6.15 2.34 3.66
CA LEU A 7 -5.11 2.60 4.67
C LEU A 7 -4.68 4.07 4.65
N GLY A 8 -4.62 4.65 5.84
CA GLY A 8 -4.24 6.04 6.10
C GLY A 8 -5.34 7.07 5.82
N GLU A 9 -6.60 6.63 5.69
CA GLU A 9 -7.74 7.53 5.84
C GLU A 9 -7.90 7.91 7.32
N SER A 10 -8.04 9.20 7.59
CA SER A 10 -8.29 9.69 8.95
C SER A 10 -9.65 9.21 9.45
N ARG A 11 -9.71 8.85 10.74
CA ARG A 11 -10.96 8.43 11.37
C ARG A 11 -11.90 9.62 11.53
N GLU A 12 -13.18 9.42 11.18
CA GLU A 12 -14.22 10.48 11.25
C GLU A 12 -14.48 11.03 12.67
N GLY A 13 -14.12 10.29 13.72
CA GLY A 13 -14.13 10.75 15.12
C GLY A 13 -12.89 10.30 15.87
N PHE A 14 -12.56 10.90 17.02
CA PHE A 14 -11.36 10.60 17.84
C PHE A 14 -10.02 10.49 17.07
N GLY A 15 -9.95 11.02 15.85
CA GLY A 15 -8.74 11.10 15.02
C GLY A 15 -8.08 12.48 15.12
N GLY A 16 -6.94 12.64 14.46
CA GLY A 16 -6.20 13.89 14.35
C GLY A 16 -6.68 14.82 13.22
N GLY A 17 -7.70 14.42 12.47
CA GLY A 17 -8.34 15.24 11.42
C GLY A 17 -7.36 15.74 10.36
N ALA A 18 -7.50 16.99 9.93
CA ALA A 18 -6.63 17.59 8.91
C ALA A 18 -5.13 17.52 9.25
N GLY A 19 -4.76 17.47 10.54
CA GLY A 19 -3.38 17.26 10.96
C GLY A 19 -2.90 15.84 10.67
N GLU A 20 -3.69 14.83 11.01
CA GLU A 20 -3.40 13.42 10.72
C GLU A 20 -3.31 13.16 9.21
N ASP A 21 -4.20 13.78 8.40
CA ASP A 21 -4.21 13.63 6.95
C ASP A 21 -2.86 13.99 6.30
N GLN A 22 -2.19 15.04 6.80
CA GLN A 22 -0.90 15.47 6.27
C GLN A 22 0.21 14.44 6.52
N PHE A 23 0.10 13.65 7.60
CA PHE A 23 1.11 12.67 7.99
C PHE A 23 0.76 11.21 7.61
N SER A 24 -0.49 10.96 7.19
CA SER A 24 -0.96 9.65 6.74
C SER A 24 -0.01 8.95 5.76
N SER A 25 0.56 9.71 4.82
CA SER A 25 1.48 9.17 3.81
C SER A 25 2.77 8.57 4.39
N PHE A 26 3.29 9.13 5.48
CA PHE A 26 4.48 8.61 6.15
C PHE A 26 4.19 7.27 6.84
N LEU A 27 3.04 7.17 7.52
CA LEU A 27 2.61 5.94 8.18
C LEU A 27 2.38 4.82 7.16
N ILE A 28 1.66 5.11 6.07
CA ILE A 28 1.45 4.15 4.98
C ILE A 28 2.79 3.69 4.40
N ARG A 29 3.73 4.62 4.20
CA ARG A 29 5.05 4.29 3.63
C ARG A 29 5.83 3.37 4.54
N GLU A 30 5.85 3.61 5.84
CA GLU A 30 6.56 2.70 6.75
C GLU A 30 5.90 1.34 6.88
N GLN A 31 4.58 1.28 6.88
CA GLN A 31 3.88 0.00 6.83
C GLN A 31 4.23 -0.77 5.54
N ALA A 32 4.27 -0.09 4.40
CA ALA A 32 4.71 -0.69 3.13
C ALA A 32 6.15 -1.22 3.22
N ASN A 33 7.06 -0.46 3.83
CA ASN A 33 8.44 -0.88 4.04
C ASN A 33 8.52 -2.13 4.92
N GLN A 34 7.75 -2.18 6.01
CA GLN A 34 7.72 -3.34 6.91
C GLN A 34 7.16 -4.59 6.21
N ILE A 35 6.09 -4.43 5.43
CA ILE A 35 5.52 -5.51 4.62
C ILE A 35 6.59 -6.03 3.64
N ALA A 36 7.30 -5.15 2.93
CA ALA A 36 8.37 -5.55 2.02
C ALA A 36 9.52 -6.27 2.73
N ARG A 37 9.95 -5.77 3.90
CA ARG A 37 10.99 -6.40 4.72
C ARG A 37 10.58 -7.78 5.23
N ALA A 38 9.29 -7.99 5.50
CA ALA A 38 8.74 -9.27 5.95
C ALA A 38 8.54 -10.29 4.80
N GLY A 39 8.97 -9.98 3.57
CA GLY A 39 8.83 -10.85 2.40
C GLY A 39 7.73 -10.42 1.42
N GLY A 40 7.08 -9.29 1.66
CA GLY A 40 6.03 -8.75 0.80
C GLY A 40 4.72 -9.52 0.88
N ILE A 41 3.83 -9.24 -0.07
CA ILE A 41 2.49 -9.87 -0.19
C ILE A 41 2.39 -10.85 -1.39
N GLY A 42 3.53 -11.30 -1.93
CA GLY A 42 3.55 -12.31 -2.99
C GLY A 42 3.17 -11.82 -4.41
N LEU A 43 3.13 -10.51 -4.66
CA LEU A 43 2.76 -9.96 -5.98
C LEU A 43 3.76 -10.24 -7.11
N ALA A 44 5.00 -10.64 -6.78
CA ALA A 44 6.05 -10.89 -7.78
C ALA A 44 5.65 -11.97 -8.78
N GLU A 45 5.01 -13.06 -8.32
CA GLU A 45 4.57 -14.17 -9.18
C GLU A 45 3.43 -13.74 -10.12
N SER A 46 2.42 -13.05 -9.58
CA SER A 46 1.30 -12.52 -10.39
C SER A 46 1.79 -11.52 -11.44
N LEU A 47 2.74 -10.65 -11.09
CA LEU A 47 3.37 -9.71 -12.04
C LEU A 47 4.20 -10.45 -13.09
N TYR A 48 4.95 -11.48 -12.70
CA TYR A 48 5.73 -12.30 -13.62
C TYR A 48 4.84 -12.96 -14.68
N HIS A 49 3.74 -13.59 -14.26
CA HIS A 49 2.77 -14.18 -15.18
C HIS A 49 2.12 -13.14 -16.10
N ALA A 50 1.67 -12.01 -15.55
CA ALA A 50 1.06 -10.94 -16.34
C ALA A 50 2.03 -10.37 -17.40
N LEU A 51 3.31 -10.20 -17.06
CA LEU A 51 4.34 -9.75 -18.00
C LEU A 51 4.69 -10.78 -19.09
N LYS A 52 4.48 -12.07 -18.80
CA LYS A 52 4.67 -13.15 -19.77
C LYS A 52 3.48 -13.21 -20.74
N GLU A 53 2.26 -12.98 -20.25
CA GLU A 53 1.06 -12.92 -21.08
C GLU A 53 1.11 -11.75 -22.06
N THR A 54 1.56 -10.56 -21.62
CA THR A 54 1.67 -9.39 -22.50
C THR A 54 2.81 -9.45 -23.52
N GLN A 55 3.84 -10.27 -23.31
CA GLN A 55 4.91 -10.51 -24.30
C GLN A 55 4.56 -11.61 -25.31
N GLY A 56 3.46 -12.35 -25.09
CA GLY A 56 2.98 -13.40 -25.99
C GLY A 56 2.00 -12.92 -27.06
N GLU A 57 1.67 -11.63 -27.08
CA GLU A 57 0.96 -10.90 -28.14
C GLU A 57 1.96 -10.10 -28.99
#